data_AF-A0A505H788-F1
#
_entry.id   AF-A0A505H788-F1
#
_cell.length_a   1.000
_cell.length_b   1.000
_cell.length_c   1.000
_cell.angle_alpha   90.00
_cell.angle_beta   90.00
_cell.angle_gamma   90.00
#
_symmetry.space_group_name_H-M   'P 1'
#
loop_
_entity.id
_entity.type
_entity.pdbx_description
1 polymer ?
#
loop_
_entity_poly.entity_id
_entity_poly.type
_entity_poly.pdbx_seq_one_letter_code
_entity_poly.pdbx_strand_id
1 'polypeptide(L)'
;MTSPSRNLEVQPEALTAFAAASRDRAGQFRELHRLFRDGHVARHAFGVMPASFSLAAAYEQQFEACLAGLEDGAEVMATIAEGLRDTAEAYTGTDVANTDMFQPGA
;
A
#
# COMPACT_ATOMS: atom_id res chain seq x y z
N MET A 1 -4.79 0.31 -44.25
CA MET A 1 -5.44 0.41 -42.93
C MET A 1 -4.50 -0.23 -41.93
N THR A 2 -3.60 0.56 -41.34
CA THR A 2 -2.57 0.07 -40.41
C THR A 2 -3.19 0.05 -39.02
N SER A 3 -3.32 -1.14 -38.43
CA SER A 3 -3.83 -1.31 -37.07
C SER A 3 -3.06 -0.40 -36.10
N PRO A 4 -3.74 0.33 -35.21
CA PRO A 4 -3.07 1.07 -34.15
C PRO A 4 -2.73 0.06 -33.07
N SER A 5 -1.69 -0.74 -33.30
CA SER A 5 -0.94 -1.35 -32.21
C SER A 5 -0.35 -0.17 -31.46
N ARG A 6 -1.12 0.37 -30.50
CA ARG A 6 -0.66 1.39 -29.58
C ARG A 6 0.59 0.77 -28.95
N ASN A 7 1.77 1.24 -29.35
CA ASN A 7 3.02 0.79 -28.75
C ASN A 7 2.86 1.02 -27.24
N LEU A 8 2.60 -0.06 -26.50
CA LEU A 8 2.60 -0.06 -25.06
C LEU A 8 4.07 0.05 -24.69
N GLU A 9 4.57 1.27 -24.67
CA GLU A 9 5.89 1.59 -24.17
C GLU A 9 5.82 1.44 -22.65
N VAL A 10 6.06 0.20 -22.20
CA VAL A 10 6.14 -0.11 -20.78
C VAL A 10 7.41 0.53 -20.26
N GLN A 11 7.30 1.25 -19.14
CA GLN A 11 8.42 1.93 -18.48
C GLN A 11 8.67 1.22 -17.14
N PRO A 12 9.56 0.21 -17.08
CA PRO A 12 9.84 -0.54 -15.85
C PRO A 12 10.29 0.36 -14.70
N GLU A 13 11.08 1.40 -14.99
CA GLU A 13 11.53 2.37 -13.99
C GLU A 13 10.37 3.10 -13.32
N ALA A 14 9.33 3.46 -14.06
CA ALA A 14 8.14 4.11 -13.51
C ALA A 14 7.34 3.14 -12.62
N LEU A 15 7.27 1.86 -12.98
CA LEU A 15 6.65 0.82 -12.16
C LEU A 15 7.42 0.63 -10.84
N THR A 16 8.76 0.57 -10.91
CA THR A 16 9.62 0.47 -9.73
C THR A 16 9.49 1.70 -8.82
N ALA A 17 9.46 2.91 -9.39
CA ALA A 17 9.29 4.13 -8.63
C ALA A 17 7.92 4.18 -7.91
N PHE A 18 6.84 3.76 -8.59
CA PHE A 18 5.51 3.70 -8.00
C PHE A 18 5.40 2.60 -6.93
N ALA A 19 6.06 1.46 -7.13
CA ALA A 19 6.18 0.41 -6.12
C ALA A 19 6.89 0.92 -4.85
N ALA A 20 8.00 1.63 -4.99
CA ALA A 20 8.72 2.23 -3.87
C ALA A 20 7.84 3.23 -3.10
N ALA A 21 7.18 4.15 -3.82
CA ALA A 21 6.26 5.11 -3.20
C ALA A 21 5.08 4.43 -2.48
N SER A 22 4.55 3.34 -3.03
CA SER A 22 3.48 2.56 -2.38
C SER A 22 3.99 1.89 -1.09
N ARG A 23 5.21 1.35 -1.09
CA ARG A 23 5.84 0.81 0.12
C ARG A 23 6.05 1.88 1.19
N ASP A 24 6.48 3.08 0.80
CA ASP A 24 6.64 4.20 1.74
C ASP A 24 5.30 4.60 2.36
N ARG A 25 4.23 4.66 1.55
CA ARG A 25 2.87 4.91 2.05
C ARG A 25 2.41 3.82 3.03
N ALA A 26 2.69 2.56 2.75
CA ALA A 26 2.42 1.47 3.71
C ALA A 26 3.14 1.71 5.05
N GLY A 27 4.38 2.20 5.01
CA GLY A 27 5.11 2.64 6.21
C GLY A 27 4.43 3.78 6.96
N GLN A 28 3.94 4.80 6.24
CA GLN A 28 3.21 5.92 6.81
C GLN A 28 1.90 5.49 7.47
N PHE A 29 1.14 4.58 6.86
CA PHE A 29 -0.07 4.01 7.47
C PHE A 29 0.24 3.27 8.78
N ARG A 30 1.32 2.49 8.81
CA ARG A 30 1.76 1.80 10.04
C ARG A 30 2.19 2.78 11.14
N GLU A 31 2.86 3.87 10.79
CA GLU A 31 3.22 4.89 11.78
C GLU A 31 1.97 5.62 12.29
N LEU A 32 1.02 5.96 11.42
CA LEU A 32 -0.27 6.52 11.84
C LEU A 32 -1.02 5.56 12.76
N HIS A 33 -1.04 4.27 12.43
CA HIS A 33 -1.63 3.24 13.29
C HIS A 33 -0.98 3.24 14.67
N ARG A 34 0.36 3.30 14.75
CA ARG A 34 1.10 3.35 16.02
C ARG A 34 0.75 4.61 16.81
N LEU A 35 0.82 5.79 16.19
CA LEU A 35 0.51 7.07 16.83
C LEU A 35 -0.94 7.13 17.31
N PHE A 36 -1.88 6.61 16.52
CA PHE A 36 -3.29 6.57 16.88
C PHE A 36 -3.54 5.62 18.06
N ARG A 37 -2.91 4.44 18.03
CA ARG A 37 -2.92 3.48 19.15
C ARG A 37 -2.39 4.09 20.44
N ASP A 38 -1.26 4.79 20.36
CA ASP A 38 -0.63 5.45 21.51
C ASP A 38 -1.48 6.61 22.07
N GLY A 39 -2.34 7.21 21.23
CA GLY A 39 -3.29 8.24 21.60
C GLY A 39 -4.64 7.75 22.17
N HIS A 40 -4.77 6.46 22.48
CA HIS A 40 -6.00 5.89 23.03
C HIS A 40 -6.43 6.58 24.33
N VAL A 41 -7.71 6.94 24.39
CA VAL A 41 -8.32 7.54 25.58
C VAL A 41 -9.02 6.45 26.37
N ALA A 42 -8.44 6.10 27.52
CA ALA A 42 -8.99 5.06 28.37
C ALA A 42 -10.41 5.37 28.86
N ARG A 43 -11.25 4.33 29.03
CA ARG A 43 -12.67 4.45 29.42
C ARG A 43 -12.92 5.39 30.60
N HIS A 44 -12.05 5.41 31.59
CA HIS A 44 -12.20 6.22 32.79
C HIS A 44 -12.14 7.74 32.54
N ALA A 45 -11.52 8.18 31.43
CA ALA A 45 -11.44 9.59 31.07
C ALA A 45 -12.79 10.21 30.65
N PHE A 46 -13.77 9.38 30.27
CA PHE A 46 -15.12 9.83 29.89
C PHE A 46 -16.05 10.06 31.10
N GLY A 47 -15.59 9.73 32.32
CA GLY A 47 -16.37 9.87 33.56
C GLY A 47 -17.24 8.65 33.89
N VAL A 48 -17.99 8.77 34.98
CA VAL A 48 -18.74 7.68 35.64
C VAL A 48 -20.27 7.78 35.49
N MET A 49 -20.77 8.88 34.90
CA MET A 49 -22.20 9.08 34.72
C MET A 49 -22.78 8.10 33.69
N PRO A 50 -24.03 7.64 33.81
CA PRO A 50 -24.60 6.66 32.88
C PRO A 50 -24.50 7.05 31.39
N ALA A 51 -24.71 8.32 31.06
CA ALA A 51 -24.57 8.86 29.71
C ALA A 51 -23.13 8.78 29.15
N SER A 52 -22.11 8.67 30.01
CA SER A 52 -20.72 8.49 29.57
C SER A 52 -20.44 7.08 29.06
N PHE A 53 -21.25 6.07 29.43
CA PHE A 53 -21.04 4.69 28.98
C PHE A 53 -21.28 4.56 27.48
N SER A 54 -22.35 5.16 26.97
CA SER A 54 -22.63 5.15 25.53
C SER A 54 -21.58 5.92 24.74
N LEU A 55 -21.13 7.07 25.26
CA LEU A 55 -20.09 7.88 24.61
C LEU A 55 -18.77 7.12 24.49
N ALA A 56 -18.33 6.48 25.58
CA ALA A 56 -17.09 5.72 25.55
C ALA A 56 -17.20 4.45 24.69
N ALA A 57 -18.37 3.79 24.67
CA ALA A 57 -18.60 2.65 23.79
C ALA A 57 -18.57 3.05 22.31
N ALA A 58 -19.14 4.21 21.97
CA ALA A 58 -19.09 4.76 20.62
C ALA A 58 -17.65 5.15 20.22
N TYR A 59 -16.90 5.79 21.14
CA TYR A 59 -15.49 6.09 20.94
C TYR A 59 -14.68 4.83 20.66
N GLU A 60 -14.82 3.79 21.49
CA GLU A 60 -14.06 2.54 21.34
C GLU A 60 -14.35 1.87 19.98
N GLN A 61 -15.62 1.81 19.57
CA GLN A 61 -15.98 1.27 18.26
C GLN A 61 -15.34 2.06 17.12
N GLN A 62 -15.37 3.39 17.18
CA GLN A 62 -14.77 4.22 16.16
C GLN A 62 -13.24 4.13 16.16
N PHE A 63 -12.65 3.98 17.34
CA PHE A 63 -11.22 3.83 17.51
C PHE A 63 -10.72 2.53 16.87
N GLU A 64 -11.35 1.40 17.20
CA GLU A 64 -11.03 0.09 16.63
C GLU A 64 -11.26 0.05 15.11
N ALA A 65 -12.37 0.62 14.63
CA ALA A 65 -12.63 0.73 13.20
C ALA A 65 -11.55 1.56 12.47
N CYS A 66 -11.03 2.61 13.12
CA CYS A 66 -9.96 3.42 12.56
C CYS A 66 -8.63 2.66 12.52
N LEU A 67 -8.29 1.92 13.58
CA LEU A 67 -7.10 1.06 13.60
C LEU A 67 -7.15 0.01 12.50
N ALA A 68 -8.26 -0.72 12.38
CA ALA A 68 -8.46 -1.71 11.32
C ALA A 68 -8.31 -1.08 9.92
N GLY A 69 -8.92 0.08 9.68
CA GLY A 69 -8.79 0.77 8.40
C GLY A 69 -7.37 1.24 8.07
N LEU A 70 -6.57 1.62 9.09
CA LEU A 70 -5.16 1.97 8.90
C LEU A 70 -4.30 0.74 8.59
N GLU A 71 -4.59 -0.40 9.23
CA GLU A 71 -3.93 -1.68 8.96
C GLU A 71 -4.23 -2.17 7.53
N ASP A 72 -5.52 -2.20 7.15
CA ASP A 72 -5.97 -2.55 5.81
C ASP A 72 -5.32 -1.64 4.74
N GLY A 73 -5.27 -0.32 5.01
CA GLY A 73 -4.61 0.64 4.13
C GLY A 73 -3.11 0.37 3.96
N ALA A 74 -2.42 -0.03 5.03
CA ALA A 74 -1.02 -0.42 4.96
C ALA A 74 -0.82 -1.71 4.15
N GLU A 75 -1.68 -2.71 4.32
CA GLU A 75 -1.62 -3.98 3.60
C GLU A 75 -1.85 -3.77 2.10
N VAL A 76 -2.91 -3.04 1.73
CA VAL A 76 -3.22 -2.74 0.32
C VAL A 76 -2.04 -2.04 -0.38
N MET A 77 -1.42 -1.06 0.28
CA MET A 77 -0.26 -0.36 -0.28
C MET A 77 0.97 -1.27 -0.41
N ALA A 78 1.18 -2.19 0.52
CA ALA A 78 2.26 -3.18 0.44
C ALA A 78 2.03 -4.17 -0.72
N THR A 79 0.79 -4.66 -0.88
CA THR A 79 0.40 -5.56 -1.96
C THR A 79 0.54 -4.90 -3.34
N ILE A 80 0.15 -3.62 -3.46
CA ILE A 80 0.35 -2.85 -4.69
C ILE A 80 1.86 -2.74 -5.00
N ALA A 81 2.67 -2.43 -3.99
CA ALA A 81 4.12 -2.32 -4.17
C ALA A 81 4.75 -3.64 -4.66
N GLU A 82 4.34 -4.76 -4.09
CA GLU A 82 4.82 -6.09 -4.50
C GLU A 82 4.40 -6.42 -5.93
N GLY A 83 3.11 -6.33 -6.26
CA GLY A 83 2.63 -6.66 -7.60
C GLY A 83 3.25 -5.81 -8.71
N LEU A 84 3.51 -4.52 -8.45
CA LEU A 84 4.19 -3.64 -9.41
C LEU A 84 5.66 -3.97 -9.57
N ARG A 85 6.33 -4.36 -8.48
CA ARG A 85 7.72 -4.79 -8.53
C ARG A 85 7.85 -6.09 -9.34
N ASP A 86 7.01 -7.08 -9.07
CA ASP A 86 6.98 -8.34 -9.82
C ASP A 86 6.71 -8.09 -11.31
N THR A 87 5.81 -7.16 -11.61
CA THR A 87 5.53 -6.75 -13.00
C THR A 87 6.76 -6.12 -13.65
N ALA A 88 7.44 -5.20 -12.96
CA ALA A 88 8.66 -4.57 -13.48
C ALA A 88 9.77 -5.61 -13.72
N GLU A 89 9.98 -6.52 -12.77
CA GLU A 89 10.96 -7.61 -12.88
C GLU A 89 10.63 -8.54 -14.05
N ALA A 90 9.35 -8.85 -14.30
CA ALA A 90 8.93 -9.66 -15.45
C ALA A 90 9.26 -8.99 -16.80
N TYR A 91 9.07 -7.67 -16.92
CA TYR A 91 9.45 -6.93 -18.13
C TYR A 91 10.97 -6.89 -18.33
N THR A 92 11.73 -6.54 -17.29
CA THR A 92 13.20 -6.52 -17.38
C THR A 92 13.78 -7.91 -17.68
N GLY A 93 13.26 -8.97 -17.05
CA GLY A 93 13.68 -10.35 -17.33
C GLY A 93 13.37 -10.78 -18.77
N THR A 94 12.21 -10.38 -19.30
CA THR A 94 11.83 -10.66 -20.70
C THR A 94 12.72 -9.89 -21.69
N ASP A 95 13.05 -8.63 -21.39
CA ASP A 95 13.91 -7.81 -22.25
C ASP A 95 15.36 -8.32 -22.27
N VAL A 96 15.90 -8.76 -21.13
CA VAL A 96 17.22 -9.40 -21.05
C VAL A 96 17.23 -10.71 -21.85
N ALA A 97 16.22 -11.57 -21.67
CA ALA A 97 16.13 -12.83 -22.40
C ALA A 97 16.02 -12.65 -23.93
N ASN A 98 15.29 -11.63 -24.38
CA ASN A 98 15.22 -11.29 -25.80
C ASN A 98 16.53 -10.70 -26.33
N THR A 99 17.19 -9.83 -25.56
CA THR A 99 18.47 -9.22 -25.98
C THR A 99 19.57 -10.27 -26.17
N ASP A 100 19.65 -11.26 -25.27
CA ASP A 100 20.60 -12.38 -25.38
C ASP A 100 20.28 -13.30 -26.57
N MET A 101 19.00 -13.49 -26.89
CA MET A 101 18.58 -14.32 -28.03
C MET A 101 18.85 -13.66 -29.40
N PHE A 102 18.92 -12.33 -29.45
CA PHE A 102 19.17 -11.57 -30.69
C PHE A 102 20.60 -11.05 -30.84
N GLN A 103 21.52 -11.34 -29.89
CA GLN A 103 22.94 -11.16 -30.14
C GLN A 103 23.42 -12.23 -31.14
N PRO A 104 23.75 -11.87 -32.40
CA PRO A 104 24.34 -12.83 -33.32
C PRO A 104 25.74 -13.14 -32.82
N GLY A 105 26.11 -14.43 -32.80
CA GLY A 105 27.37 -14.93 -32.25
C GLY A 105 28.60 -14.08 -32.62
N ALA A 106 29.43 -13.84 -31.61
CA ALA A 106 30.80 -13.37 -31.77
C ALA A 106 31.66 -14.43 -32.47
#